data_AF-Q0A6R6-F1
#
_entry.id   AF-Q0A6R6-F1
#
_cell.length_a   1.000
_cell.length_b   1.000
_cell.length_c   1.000
_cell.angle_alpha   90.00
_cell.angle_beta   90.00
_cell.angle_gamma   90.00
#
_symmetry.space_group_name_H-M   'P 1'
#
loop_
_entity.id
_entity.type
_entity.pdbx_description
1 polymer ?
#
loop_
_entity_poly.entity_id
_entity_poly.type
_entity_poly.pdbx_seq_one_letter_code
_entity_poly.pdbx_strand_id
1 'polypeptide(L)'
;MAEASDTKERILDTAERLFAERGLGQTSLRQITSQAEVNLAAVNYHFGSKQGLIKAVLGRRLEPLNRERIRRLDRLERAGELTLEGLIEAFIGPPLELSRDGGGGSRFVRLMGRTYTEHASFLHDHMRQANEGLVSRFKPAFRQVLPDLPKGELYWRLHFMVGVMSYVMAGNDMMQVLAASRSANPDEPREIIRRVVPFLVGGLRAPLPPELQEEASEAGTTEVAAGSG
;
A
#
# COMPACT_ATOMS: atom_id res chain seq x y z
N MET A 1 10.92 -17.82 28.39
CA MET A 1 10.45 -17.47 27.03
C MET A 1 9.90 -16.04 26.91
N ALA A 2 9.65 -15.31 28.01
CA ALA A 2 9.17 -13.92 27.95
C ALA A 2 10.22 -12.89 27.47
N GLU A 3 11.50 -13.03 27.84
CA GLU A 3 12.56 -12.06 27.49
C GLU A 3 12.88 -11.97 25.98
N ALA A 4 12.84 -13.10 25.27
CA ALA A 4 13.16 -13.13 23.84
C ALA A 4 12.06 -12.47 22.99
N SER A 5 10.80 -12.54 23.43
CA SER A 5 9.68 -11.85 22.79
C SER A 5 9.75 -10.35 23.03
N ASP A 6 10.10 -9.94 24.25
CA ASP A 6 10.26 -8.51 24.60
C ASP A 6 11.41 -7.86 23.82
N THR A 7 12.56 -8.55 23.71
CA THR A 7 13.71 -8.10 22.92
C THR A 7 13.35 -7.92 21.44
N LYS A 8 12.64 -8.89 20.86
CA LYS A 8 12.21 -8.84 19.46
C LYS A 8 11.31 -7.62 19.19
N GLU A 9 10.32 -7.38 20.04
CA GLU A 9 9.40 -6.24 19.86
C GLU A 9 10.11 -4.90 20.04
N ARG A 10 10.99 -4.76 21.04
CA ARG A 10 11.83 -3.55 21.23
C ARG A 10 12.68 -3.23 20.01
N ILE A 11 13.26 -4.24 19.37
CA ILE A 11 14.02 -4.06 18.12
C ILE A 11 13.08 -3.57 17.00
N LEU A 12 11.91 -4.19 16.85
CA LEU A 12 10.95 -3.83 15.80
C LEU A 12 10.43 -2.39 15.98
N ASP A 13 10.05 -1.99 17.19
CA ASP A 13 9.57 -0.65 17.50
C ASP A 13 10.64 0.42 17.23
N THR A 14 11.87 0.14 17.65
CA THR A 14 13.01 1.03 17.44
C THR A 14 13.35 1.15 15.95
N ALA A 15 13.36 0.03 15.22
CA ALA A 15 13.62 0.00 13.79
C ALA A 15 12.51 0.72 13.00
N GLU A 16 11.23 0.47 13.30
CA GLU A 16 10.08 1.14 12.66
C GLU A 16 10.20 2.67 12.80
N ARG A 17 10.48 3.15 14.01
CA ARG A 17 10.65 4.58 14.27
C ARG A 17 11.82 5.16 13.45
N LEU A 18 13.00 4.55 13.53
CA LEU A 18 14.19 5.04 12.84
C LEU A 18 14.05 5.00 11.32
N PHE A 19 13.45 3.94 10.77
CA PHE A 19 13.19 3.84 9.33
C PHE A 19 12.21 4.91 8.85
N ALA A 20 11.16 5.23 9.62
CA ALA A 20 10.23 6.29 9.26
C ALA A 20 10.88 7.69 9.32
N GLU A 21 11.73 7.92 10.33
CA GLU A 21 12.42 9.22 10.54
C GLU A 21 13.54 9.46 9.52
N ARG A 22 14.37 8.44 9.24
CA ARG A 22 15.65 8.61 8.52
C ARG A 22 15.70 7.89 7.18
N GLY A 23 14.72 7.03 6.90
CA GLY A 23 14.72 6.15 5.73
C GLY A 23 15.46 4.83 5.95
N LEU A 24 15.20 3.87 5.05
CA LEU A 24 15.74 2.51 5.10
C LEU A 24 17.27 2.50 4.90
N GLY A 25 17.78 3.30 3.97
CA GLY A 25 19.20 3.39 3.65
C GLY A 25 20.05 3.93 4.80
N GLN A 26 19.63 5.07 5.38
CA GLN A 26 20.42 5.82 6.36
C GLN A 26 20.38 5.26 7.79
N THR A 27 19.52 4.28 8.05
CA THR A 27 19.42 3.64 9.37
C THR A 27 20.32 2.42 9.44
N SER A 28 21.34 2.43 10.30
CA SER A 28 22.24 1.29 10.50
C SER A 28 21.77 0.35 11.62
N LEU A 29 22.17 -0.92 11.55
CA LEU A 29 21.89 -1.87 12.64
C LEU A 29 22.49 -1.43 13.98
N ARG A 30 23.67 -0.78 13.97
CA ARG A 30 24.29 -0.24 15.19
C ARG A 30 23.44 0.84 15.86
N GLN A 31 22.86 1.74 15.07
CA GLN A 31 21.94 2.76 15.59
C GLN A 31 20.69 2.11 16.20
N ILE A 32 20.13 1.09 15.55
CA ILE A 32 18.96 0.36 16.05
C ILE A 32 19.32 -0.34 17.37
N THR A 33 20.41 -1.13 17.40
CA THR A 33 20.81 -1.88 18.61
C THR A 33 21.11 -0.96 19.78
N SER A 34 21.77 0.18 19.52
CA SER A 34 22.06 1.18 20.56
C SER A 34 20.80 1.81 21.14
N GLN A 35 19.79 2.13 20.32
CA GLN A 35 18.55 2.74 20.80
C GLN A 35 17.56 1.73 21.38
N ALA A 36 17.60 0.49 20.91
CA ALA A 36 16.81 -0.60 21.46
C ALA A 36 17.44 -1.19 22.73
N GLU A 37 18.63 -0.75 23.12
CA GLU A 37 19.42 -1.27 24.24
C GLU A 37 19.64 -2.79 24.16
N VAL A 38 20.03 -3.27 22.98
CA VAL A 38 20.35 -4.68 22.70
C VAL A 38 21.69 -4.81 21.99
N ASN A 39 22.21 -6.03 21.89
CA ASN A 39 23.41 -6.30 21.11
C ASN A 39 23.11 -6.67 19.65
N LEU A 40 24.12 -6.61 18.78
CA LEU A 40 23.99 -6.97 17.37
C LEU A 40 23.65 -8.47 17.17
N ALA A 41 24.09 -9.34 18.08
CA ALA A 41 23.79 -10.76 18.03
C ALA A 41 22.28 -11.03 18.14
N ALA A 42 21.54 -10.26 18.94
CA ALA A 42 20.08 -10.37 19.05
C ALA A 42 19.39 -10.05 17.72
N VAL A 43 19.85 -9.02 17.00
CA VAL A 43 19.30 -8.68 15.67
C VAL A 43 19.59 -9.80 14.67
N ASN A 44 20.82 -10.32 14.64
CA ASN A 44 21.18 -11.42 13.75
C ASN A 44 20.40 -12.70 14.09
N TYR A 45 20.19 -12.99 15.38
CA TYR A 45 19.42 -14.14 15.84
C TYR A 45 17.94 -14.06 15.42
N HIS A 46 17.30 -12.90 15.59
CA HIS A 46 15.87 -12.75 15.32
C HIS A 46 15.53 -12.48 13.85
N PHE A 47 16.41 -11.78 13.12
CA PHE A 47 16.09 -11.25 11.79
C PHE A 47 17.11 -11.63 10.73
N GLY A 48 18.25 -12.21 11.10
CA GLY A 48 19.34 -12.62 10.20
C GLY A 48 20.14 -11.47 9.60
N SER A 49 19.49 -10.41 9.14
CA SER A 49 20.12 -9.27 8.48
C SER A 49 19.31 -7.99 8.61
N LYS A 50 19.89 -6.84 8.20
CA LYS A 50 19.14 -5.58 8.06
C LYS A 50 17.95 -5.73 7.11
N GLN A 51 18.11 -6.45 6.00
CA GLN A 51 17.02 -6.69 5.05
C GLN A 51 15.92 -7.54 5.69
N GLY A 52 16.28 -8.58 6.45
CA GLY A 52 15.31 -9.38 7.19
C GLY A 52 14.56 -8.58 8.26
N LEU A 53 15.25 -7.67 8.94
CA LEU A 53 14.63 -6.75 9.90
C LEU A 53 13.65 -5.79 9.21
N ILE A 54 14.01 -5.22 8.05
CA ILE A 54 13.10 -4.36 7.27
C ILE A 54 11.83 -5.13 6.88
N LYS A 55 11.98 -6.35 6.34
CA LYS A 55 10.83 -7.21 6.00
C LYS A 55 9.95 -7.48 7.22
N ALA A 56 10.54 -7.79 8.37
CA ALA A 56 9.79 -8.03 9.60
C ALA A 56 9.03 -6.79 10.08
N VAL A 57 9.65 -5.61 10.03
CA VAL A 57 8.99 -4.33 10.37
C VAL A 57 7.80 -4.07 9.46
N LEU A 58 7.97 -4.22 8.14
CA LEU A 58 6.90 -3.99 7.17
C LEU A 58 5.75 -5.00 7.35
N GLY A 59 6.08 -6.30 7.45
CA GLY A 59 5.11 -7.38 7.60
C GLY A 59 4.25 -7.25 8.85
N ARG A 60 4.83 -6.81 9.99
CA ARG A 60 4.13 -6.66 11.27
C ARG A 60 2.85 -5.83 11.17
N ARG A 61 2.84 -4.79 10.31
CA ARG A 61 1.71 -3.88 10.13
C ARG A 61 0.97 -4.12 8.81
N LEU A 62 1.67 -4.52 7.74
CA LEU A 62 1.07 -4.75 6.43
C LEU A 62 0.11 -5.94 6.43
N GLU A 63 0.42 -7.02 7.14
CA GLU A 63 -0.46 -8.20 7.18
C GLU A 63 -1.82 -7.92 7.86
N PRO A 64 -1.89 -7.34 9.08
CA PRO A 64 -3.17 -6.93 9.66
C PRO A 64 -3.94 -5.95 8.78
N LEU A 65 -3.23 -5.00 8.15
CA LEU A 65 -3.82 -4.01 7.26
C LEU A 65 -4.48 -4.66 6.04
N ASN A 66 -3.79 -5.57 5.37
CA ASN A 66 -4.33 -6.28 4.21
C ASN A 66 -5.49 -7.20 4.59
N ARG A 67 -5.44 -7.84 5.78
CA ARG A 67 -6.60 -8.59 6.31
C ARG A 67 -7.82 -7.69 6.51
N GLU A 68 -7.64 -6.48 7.02
CA GLU A 68 -8.75 -5.55 7.22
C GLU A 68 -9.36 -5.10 5.88
N ARG A 69 -8.53 -4.78 4.88
CA ARG A 69 -9.00 -4.47 3.52
C ARG A 69 -9.85 -5.59 2.93
N ILE A 70 -9.37 -6.83 3.03
CA ILE A 70 -10.11 -8.00 2.54
C ILE A 70 -11.44 -8.16 3.31
N ARG A 71 -11.44 -8.00 4.64
CA ARG A 71 -12.69 -8.06 5.43
C ARG A 71 -13.71 -7.01 5.02
N ARG A 72 -13.28 -5.80 4.64
CA ARG A 72 -14.18 -4.76 4.13
C ARG A 72 -14.77 -5.15 2.77
N LEU A 73 -13.95 -5.67 1.87
CA LEU A 73 -14.44 -6.25 0.61
C LEU A 73 -15.45 -7.37 0.84
N ASP A 74 -15.14 -8.34 1.70
CA ASP A 74 -16.04 -9.45 2.01
C ASP A 74 -17.38 -8.98 2.60
N ARG A 75 -17.41 -7.81 3.26
CA ARG A 75 -18.64 -7.21 3.77
C ARG A 75 -19.48 -6.62 2.64
N LEU A 76 -18.85 -5.90 1.71
CA LEU A 76 -19.53 -5.34 0.53
C LEU A 76 -20.15 -6.45 -0.33
N GLU A 77 -19.39 -7.52 -0.57
CA GLU A 77 -19.87 -8.67 -1.35
C GLU A 77 -21.08 -9.35 -0.68
N ARG A 78 -21.00 -9.60 0.64
CA ARG A 78 -22.11 -10.23 1.39
C ARG A 78 -23.36 -9.36 1.46
N ALA A 79 -23.20 -8.04 1.44
CA ALA A 79 -24.33 -7.11 1.42
C ALA A 79 -24.95 -6.96 0.01
N GLY A 80 -24.28 -7.43 -1.05
CA GLY A 80 -24.70 -7.16 -2.43
C GLY A 80 -24.46 -5.70 -2.85
N GLU A 81 -23.61 -4.97 -2.14
CA GLU A 81 -23.36 -3.53 -2.31
C GLU A 81 -22.01 -3.27 -2.99
N LEU A 82 -21.55 -4.20 -3.83
CA LEU A 82 -20.26 -4.07 -4.50
C LEU A 82 -20.30 -2.93 -5.53
N THR A 83 -19.74 -1.80 -5.15
CA THR A 83 -19.60 -0.59 -5.97
C THR A 83 -18.14 -0.23 -6.15
N LEU A 84 -17.82 0.56 -7.19
CA LEU A 84 -16.46 1.04 -7.42
C LEU A 84 -16.01 1.95 -6.26
N GLU A 85 -16.90 2.83 -5.82
CA GLU A 85 -16.75 3.71 -4.66
C GLU A 85 -16.40 2.90 -3.41
N GLY A 86 -17.21 1.87 -3.09
CA GLY A 86 -16.99 1.01 -1.93
C GLY A 86 -15.69 0.21 -2.02
N LEU A 87 -15.30 -0.25 -3.22
CA LEU A 87 -14.02 -0.94 -3.44
C LEU A 87 -12.82 -0.06 -3.17
N ILE A 88 -12.84 1.17 -3.68
CA ILE A 88 -11.77 2.14 -3.45
C ILE A 88 -11.70 2.44 -1.96
N GLU A 89 -12.83 2.73 -1.31
CA GLU A 89 -12.90 3.03 0.12
C GLU A 89 -12.42 1.86 1.00
N ALA A 90 -12.82 0.62 0.69
CA ALA A 90 -12.34 -0.58 1.36
C ALA A 90 -10.81 -0.76 1.23
N PHE A 91 -10.21 -0.27 0.14
CA PHE A 91 -8.79 -0.34 -0.10
C PHE A 91 -8.00 0.80 0.58
N ILE A 92 -8.48 2.05 0.50
CA ILE A 92 -7.74 3.22 0.97
C ILE A 92 -8.09 3.64 2.41
N GLY A 93 -9.27 3.28 2.91
CA GLY A 93 -9.74 3.64 4.25
C GLY A 93 -8.85 3.09 5.37
N PRO A 94 -8.59 1.77 5.42
CA PRO A 94 -7.78 1.18 6.49
C PRO A 94 -6.41 1.82 6.73
N PRO A 95 -5.57 2.09 5.72
CA PRO A 95 -4.27 2.73 5.95
C PRO A 95 -4.39 4.20 6.38
N LEU A 96 -5.40 4.93 5.91
CA LEU A 96 -5.63 6.30 6.35
C LEU A 96 -6.17 6.35 7.79
N GLU A 97 -6.98 5.39 8.21
CA GLU A 97 -7.40 5.27 9.61
C GLU A 97 -6.22 4.88 10.51
N LEU A 98 -5.37 3.96 10.05
CA LEU A 98 -4.14 3.57 10.75
C LEU A 98 -3.20 4.77 10.95
N SER A 99 -3.18 5.75 10.04
CA SER A 99 -2.32 6.93 10.20
C SER A 99 -2.68 7.76 11.43
N ARG A 100 -3.89 7.61 11.99
CA ARG A 100 -4.31 8.27 13.24
C ARG A 100 -4.05 7.48 14.50
N ASP A 101 -3.62 6.23 14.37
CA ASP A 101 -3.28 5.42 15.53
C ASP A 101 -2.10 6.09 16.26
N GLY A 102 -2.34 6.46 17.53
CA GLY A 102 -1.32 7.01 18.42
C GLY A 102 -0.14 6.04 18.65
N GLY A 103 -0.34 4.75 18.33
CA GLY A 103 0.65 3.68 18.43
C GLY A 103 1.68 3.59 17.29
N GLY A 104 1.89 4.65 16.51
CA GLY A 104 2.93 4.70 15.47
C GLY A 104 2.45 4.42 14.04
N GLY A 105 1.14 4.24 13.83
CA GLY A 105 0.59 3.97 12.50
C GLY A 105 0.90 5.08 11.47
N SER A 106 0.98 6.35 11.90
CA SER A 106 1.40 7.45 11.01
C SER A 106 2.82 7.30 10.45
N ARG A 107 3.73 6.71 11.23
CA ARG A 107 5.12 6.44 10.82
C ARG A 107 5.16 5.28 9.83
N PHE A 108 4.42 4.21 10.11
CA PHE A 108 4.30 3.07 9.22
C PHE A 108 3.69 3.45 7.86
N VAL A 109 2.60 4.22 7.85
CA VAL A 109 1.93 4.65 6.61
C VAL A 109 2.85 5.50 5.74
N ARG A 110 3.60 6.42 6.35
CA ARG A 110 4.63 7.21 5.65
C ARG A 110 5.75 6.34 5.10
N LEU A 111 6.24 5.38 5.89
CA LEU A 111 7.26 4.42 5.45
C LEU A 111 6.77 3.59 4.26
N MET A 112 5.50 3.14 4.28
CA MET A 112 4.88 2.42 3.17
C MET A 112 4.79 3.28 1.90
N GLY A 113 4.33 4.54 2.02
CA GLY A 113 4.28 5.47 0.89
C GLY A 113 5.65 5.64 0.22
N ARG A 114 6.71 5.79 1.00
CA ARG A 114 8.10 5.87 0.49
C ARG A 114 8.56 4.55 -0.13
N THR A 115 8.25 3.42 0.50
CA THR A 115 8.65 2.09 0.02
C THR A 115 8.08 1.78 -1.37
N TYR A 116 6.87 2.24 -1.69
CA TYR A 116 6.30 2.08 -3.05
C TYR A 116 7.01 2.92 -4.12
N THR A 117 7.70 3.99 -3.71
CA THR A 117 8.45 4.89 -4.61
C THR A 117 9.95 4.60 -4.64
N GLU A 118 10.49 3.92 -3.63
CA GLU A 118 11.90 3.55 -3.54
C GLU A 118 12.19 2.29 -4.37
N HIS A 119 13.26 2.34 -5.17
CA HIS A 119 13.73 1.23 -6.00
C HIS A 119 14.54 0.21 -5.18
N ALA A 120 13.99 -0.26 -4.05
CA ALA A 120 14.61 -1.27 -3.21
C ALA A 120 14.28 -2.67 -3.74
N SER A 121 15.08 -3.18 -4.68
CA SER A 121 14.80 -4.44 -5.37
C SER A 121 14.56 -5.64 -4.43
N PHE A 122 15.27 -5.67 -3.29
CA PHE A 122 15.14 -6.72 -2.27
C PHE A 122 13.77 -6.77 -1.57
N LEU A 123 12.97 -5.71 -1.69
CA LEU A 123 11.61 -5.65 -1.14
C LEU A 123 10.54 -6.09 -2.14
N HIS A 124 10.82 -6.13 -3.45
CA HIS A 124 9.80 -6.45 -4.44
C HIS A 124 9.14 -7.81 -4.17
N ASP A 125 9.91 -8.87 -3.96
CA ASP A 125 9.37 -10.20 -3.72
C ASP A 125 8.59 -10.28 -2.42
N HIS A 126 9.10 -9.63 -1.37
CA HIS A 126 8.42 -9.60 -0.08
C HIS A 126 7.09 -8.84 -0.17
N MET A 127 7.07 -7.69 -0.84
CA MET A 127 5.85 -6.90 -1.04
C MET A 127 4.87 -7.61 -1.97
N ARG A 128 5.35 -8.30 -3.00
CA ARG A 128 4.54 -9.15 -3.87
C ARG A 128 3.85 -10.22 -3.04
N GLN A 129 4.60 -10.97 -2.25
CA GLN A 129 4.08 -12.04 -1.39
C GLN A 129 3.09 -11.50 -0.35
N ALA A 130 3.44 -10.41 0.35
CA ALA A 130 2.58 -9.81 1.36
C ALA A 130 1.25 -9.25 0.80
N ASN A 131 1.23 -8.88 -0.48
CA ASN A 131 0.04 -8.37 -1.18
C ASN A 131 -0.67 -9.42 -2.05
N GLU A 132 -0.17 -10.66 -2.15
CA GLU A 132 -0.73 -11.69 -3.04
C GLU A 132 -2.21 -11.94 -2.74
N GLY A 133 -2.55 -12.17 -1.47
CA GLY A 133 -3.94 -12.34 -1.03
C GLY A 133 -4.82 -11.12 -1.34
N LEU A 134 -4.28 -9.91 -1.15
CA LEU A 134 -4.99 -8.67 -1.44
C LEU A 134 -5.29 -8.54 -2.94
N VAL A 135 -4.30 -8.77 -3.80
CA VAL A 135 -4.44 -8.71 -5.26
C VAL A 135 -5.42 -9.76 -5.75
N SER A 136 -5.34 -10.99 -5.22
CA SER A 136 -6.22 -12.09 -5.60
C SER A 136 -7.71 -11.81 -5.33
N ARG A 137 -8.02 -10.99 -4.32
CA ARG A 137 -9.39 -10.63 -3.95
C ARG A 137 -9.89 -9.36 -4.62
N PHE A 138 -9.10 -8.29 -4.62
CA PHE A 138 -9.52 -7.01 -5.17
C PHE A 138 -9.54 -6.99 -6.70
N LYS A 139 -8.59 -7.65 -7.38
CA LYS A 139 -8.52 -7.61 -8.85
C LYS A 139 -9.79 -8.17 -9.53
N PRO A 140 -10.34 -9.34 -9.12
CA PRO A 140 -11.62 -9.81 -9.64
C PRO A 140 -12.79 -8.88 -9.31
N ALA A 141 -12.83 -8.31 -8.10
CA ALA A 141 -13.89 -7.39 -7.70
C ALA A 141 -13.89 -6.10 -8.55
N PHE A 142 -12.71 -5.54 -8.85
CA PHE A 142 -12.59 -4.42 -9.78
C PHE A 142 -13.05 -4.78 -11.20
N ARG A 143 -12.75 -5.98 -11.69
CA ARG A 143 -13.25 -6.45 -12.99
C ARG A 143 -14.77 -6.55 -13.02
N GLN A 144 -15.40 -6.95 -11.92
CA GLN A 144 -16.85 -7.06 -11.84
C GLN A 144 -17.54 -5.69 -11.95
N VAL A 145 -16.97 -4.65 -11.35
CA VAL A 145 -17.55 -3.28 -11.39
C VAL A 145 -17.07 -2.44 -12.58
N LEU A 146 -16.06 -2.90 -13.32
CA LEU A 146 -15.53 -2.30 -14.55
C LEU A 146 -15.44 -3.36 -15.67
N PRO A 147 -16.56 -3.98 -16.07
CA PRO A 147 -16.55 -5.12 -16.98
C PRO A 147 -16.08 -4.78 -18.39
N ASP A 148 -16.31 -3.54 -18.84
CA ASP A 148 -15.99 -3.09 -20.19
C ASP A 148 -14.51 -2.70 -20.37
N LEU A 149 -13.74 -2.70 -19.28
CA LEU A 149 -12.36 -2.26 -19.31
C LEU A 149 -11.42 -3.40 -19.77
N PRO A 150 -10.59 -3.19 -20.80
CA PRO A 150 -9.59 -4.17 -21.21
C PRO A 150 -8.68 -4.57 -20.04
N LYS A 151 -8.28 -5.85 -20.00
CA LYS A 151 -7.47 -6.39 -18.89
C LYS A 151 -6.15 -5.65 -18.72
N GLY A 152 -5.50 -5.25 -19.81
CA GLY A 152 -4.25 -4.50 -19.81
C GLY A 152 -4.44 -3.09 -19.25
N GLU A 153 -5.54 -2.43 -19.60
CA GLU A 153 -5.87 -1.10 -19.09
C GLU A 153 -6.19 -1.11 -17.59
N LEU A 154 -6.91 -2.12 -17.12
CA LEU A 154 -7.19 -2.26 -15.69
C LEU A 154 -5.90 -2.28 -14.85
N TYR A 155 -4.83 -2.89 -15.36
CA TYR A 155 -3.53 -2.88 -14.68
C TYR A 155 -2.98 -1.45 -14.53
N TRP A 156 -2.98 -0.66 -15.60
CA TRP A 156 -2.52 0.73 -15.57
C TRP A 156 -3.34 1.59 -14.61
N ARG A 157 -4.67 1.46 -14.68
CA ARG A 157 -5.58 2.19 -13.80
C ARG A 157 -5.37 1.86 -12.32
N LEU A 158 -5.18 0.58 -11.99
CA LEU A 158 -4.85 0.17 -10.62
C LEU A 158 -3.44 0.63 -10.20
N HIS A 159 -2.47 0.65 -11.12
CA HIS A 159 -1.14 1.20 -10.86
C HIS A 159 -1.21 2.68 -10.51
N PHE A 160 -1.95 3.50 -11.27
CA PHE A 160 -2.15 4.92 -10.98
C PHE A 160 -2.88 5.13 -9.64
N MET A 161 -3.89 4.32 -9.34
CA MET A 161 -4.57 4.36 -8.04
C MET A 161 -3.60 4.15 -6.88
N VAL A 162 -2.71 3.14 -6.98
CA VAL A 162 -1.67 2.89 -5.98
C VAL A 162 -0.67 4.04 -5.92
N GLY A 163 -0.34 4.68 -7.04
CA GLY A 163 0.52 5.87 -7.09
C GLY A 163 -0.09 7.05 -6.32
N VAL A 164 -1.34 7.41 -6.61
CA VAL A 164 -2.09 8.46 -5.88
C VAL A 164 -2.12 8.16 -4.38
N MET A 165 -2.44 6.91 -4.04
CA MET A 165 -2.47 6.46 -2.65
C MET A 165 -1.11 6.58 -1.96
N SER A 166 -0.04 6.13 -2.62
CA SER A 166 1.33 6.18 -2.08
C SER A 166 1.77 7.61 -1.84
N TYR A 167 1.42 8.53 -2.75
CA TYR A 167 1.70 9.95 -2.60
C TYR A 167 0.97 10.58 -1.41
N VAL A 168 -0.32 10.29 -1.25
CA VAL A 168 -1.12 10.73 -0.10
C VAL A 168 -0.53 10.20 1.21
N MET A 169 -0.14 8.92 1.26
CA MET A 169 0.44 8.30 2.45
C MET A 169 1.82 8.83 2.82
N ALA A 170 2.64 9.20 1.84
CA ALA A 170 4.00 9.69 2.07
C ALA A 170 4.02 11.04 2.82
N GLY A 171 2.92 11.79 2.81
CA GLY A 171 2.80 13.07 3.51
C GLY A 171 3.65 14.17 2.86
N ASN A 172 3.68 14.22 1.52
CA ASN A 172 4.57 15.10 0.77
C ASN A 172 4.18 16.59 0.83
N ASP A 173 5.19 17.46 0.93
CA ASP A 173 5.10 18.91 1.14
C ASP A 173 4.36 19.69 0.04
N MET A 174 4.10 19.08 -1.12
CA MET A 174 3.39 19.74 -2.22
C MET A 174 2.01 20.25 -1.80
N MET A 175 1.31 19.54 -0.91
CA MET A 175 0.05 20.05 -0.36
C MET A 175 0.26 21.30 0.49
N GLN A 176 1.37 21.42 1.22
CA GLN A 176 1.69 22.64 1.97
C GLN A 176 2.06 23.80 1.02
N VAL A 177 2.71 23.49 -0.10
CA VAL A 177 3.06 24.48 -1.15
C VAL A 177 1.82 24.96 -1.90
N LEU A 178 0.88 24.05 -2.22
CA LEU A 178 -0.36 24.37 -2.94
C LEU A 178 -1.45 24.95 -2.03
N ALA A 179 -1.47 24.61 -0.73
CA ALA A 179 -2.47 25.06 0.24
C ALA A 179 -2.19 26.48 0.78
N ALA A 180 -1.90 27.43 -0.12
CA ALA A 180 -1.92 28.87 0.20
C ALA A 180 -3.25 29.35 0.82
N SER A 181 -4.31 28.52 0.81
CA SER A 181 -5.58 28.73 1.52
C SER A 181 -5.77 27.69 2.65
N ARG A 182 -5.96 28.18 3.88
CA ARG A 182 -6.07 27.43 5.15
C ARG A 182 -7.35 26.59 5.32
N SER A 183 -8.08 26.25 4.25
CA SER A 183 -9.39 25.60 4.33
C SER A 183 -9.35 24.07 4.24
N ALA A 184 -8.23 23.47 3.84
CA ALA A 184 -8.07 22.02 3.80
C ALA A 184 -7.21 21.55 4.98
N ASN A 185 -7.69 20.55 5.73
CA ASN A 185 -6.88 19.80 6.68
C ASN A 185 -6.33 18.54 5.96
N PRO A 186 -5.08 18.56 5.45
CA PRO A 186 -4.52 17.46 4.69
C PRO A 186 -4.23 16.22 5.54
N ASP A 187 -4.35 16.32 6.86
CA ASP A 187 -4.07 15.23 7.81
C ASP A 187 -5.33 14.54 8.33
N GLU A 188 -6.54 14.94 7.89
CA GLU A 188 -7.80 14.33 8.29
C GLU A 188 -8.21 13.20 7.31
N PRO A 189 -8.12 11.91 7.69
CA PRO A 189 -8.45 10.78 6.82
C PRO A 189 -9.81 10.89 6.15
N ARG A 190 -10.83 11.35 6.88
CA ARG A 190 -12.19 11.48 6.33
C ARG A 190 -12.25 12.52 5.22
N GLU A 191 -11.55 13.64 5.37
CA GLU A 191 -11.46 14.68 4.36
C GLU A 191 -10.66 14.22 3.13
N ILE A 192 -9.61 13.43 3.35
CA ILE A 192 -8.84 12.80 2.28
C ILE A 192 -9.73 11.82 1.50
N ILE A 193 -10.36 10.86 2.19
CA ILE A 193 -11.24 9.84 1.58
C ILE A 193 -12.34 10.52 0.74
N ARG A 194 -12.99 11.53 1.31
CA ARG A 194 -14.08 12.28 0.64
C ARG A 194 -13.66 12.94 -0.67
N ARG A 195 -12.37 13.24 -0.86
CA ARG A 195 -11.83 13.86 -2.10
C ARG A 195 -11.18 12.86 -3.03
N VAL A 196 -10.40 11.93 -2.49
CA VAL A 196 -9.63 10.99 -3.30
C VAL A 196 -10.51 9.90 -3.89
N VAL A 197 -11.57 9.46 -3.21
CA VAL A 197 -12.51 8.47 -3.76
C VAL A 197 -13.17 8.98 -5.05
N PRO A 198 -13.87 10.12 -5.09
CA PRO A 198 -14.48 10.58 -6.34
C PRO A 198 -13.45 10.89 -7.44
N PHE A 199 -12.26 11.37 -7.08
CA PHE A 199 -11.16 11.56 -8.03
C PHE A 199 -10.73 10.24 -8.68
N LEU A 200 -10.52 9.20 -7.87
CA LEU A 200 -10.15 7.87 -8.35
C LEU A 200 -11.29 7.21 -9.12
N VAL A 201 -12.55 7.35 -8.70
CA VAL A 201 -13.71 6.88 -9.46
C VAL A 201 -13.73 7.49 -10.86
N GLY A 202 -13.54 8.81 -10.97
CA GLY A 202 -13.47 9.49 -12.25
C GLY A 202 -12.35 8.95 -13.15
N GLY A 203 -11.14 8.80 -12.60
CA GLY A 203 -10.01 8.23 -13.33
C GLY A 203 -10.21 6.76 -13.73
N LEU A 204 -10.80 5.95 -12.85
CA LEU A 204 -11.08 4.54 -13.10
C LEU A 204 -12.23 4.32 -14.08
N ARG A 205 -13.16 5.26 -14.22
CA ARG A 205 -14.27 5.24 -15.21
C ARG A 205 -14.01 6.06 -16.46
N ALA A 206 -12.88 6.76 -16.54
CA ALA A 206 -12.57 7.61 -17.69
C ALA A 206 -12.67 6.81 -19.01
N PRO A 207 -13.23 7.40 -20.08
CA PRO A 207 -13.27 6.72 -21.38
C PRO A 207 -11.85 6.42 -21.84
N LEU A 208 -11.68 5.29 -22.52
CA LEU A 208 -10.41 4.97 -23.17
C LEU A 208 -10.13 5.99 -24.28
N PRO A 209 -8.90 6.52 -24.39
CA PRO A 209 -8.45 7.24 -25.58
C PRO A 209 -8.60 6.35 -26.83
N PRO A 210 -8.99 6.90 -28.00
CA PRO A 210 -9.19 6.13 -29.23
C PRO A 210 -7.99 5.24 -29.59
N GLU A 211 -6.78 5.74 -29.38
CA GLU A 211 -5.52 5.04 -29.72
C GLU A 211 -5.36 3.75 -28.91
N LEU A 212 -5.77 3.77 -27.64
CA LEU A 212 -5.71 2.60 -26.76
C LEU A 212 -6.89 1.63 -26.98
N GLN A 213 -7.98 2.09 -27.59
CA GLN A 213 -9.10 1.22 -27.99
C GLN A 213 -8.71 0.33 -29.17
N GLU A 214 -7.96 0.89 -30.13
CA GLU A 214 -7.42 0.15 -31.28
C GLU A 214 -6.41 -0.92 -30.83
N GLU A 215 -5.43 -0.55 -29.99
CA GLU A 215 -4.47 -1.50 -29.41
C GLU A 215 -5.14 -2.66 -28.65
N ALA A 216 -6.18 -2.37 -27.87
CA ALA A 216 -6.93 -3.38 -27.12
C ALA A 216 -7.70 -4.35 -28.05
N SER A 217 -8.20 -3.85 -29.18
CA SER A 217 -8.92 -4.63 -30.18
C SER A 217 -7.98 -5.57 -30.95
N GLU A 218 -6.79 -5.10 -31.29
CA GLU A 218 -5.75 -5.90 -31.96
C GLU A 218 -5.17 -6.99 -31.06
N ALA A 219 -4.93 -6.68 -29.77
CA ALA A 219 -4.47 -7.64 -28.78
C ALA A 219 -5.48 -8.78 -28.54
N GLY A 220 -6.78 -8.46 -28.50
CA GLY A 220 -7.85 -9.47 -28.37
C GLY A 220 -7.98 -10.38 -29.60
N THR A 221 -7.72 -9.86 -30.80
CA THR A 221 -7.77 -10.64 -32.05
C THR A 221 -6.61 -11.64 -32.15
N THR A 222 -5.44 -11.27 -31.61
CA THR A 222 -4.24 -12.12 -31.62
C THR A 222 -4.33 -13.26 -30.59
N GLU A 223 -4.95 -13.02 -29.42
CA GLU A 223 -5.13 -14.05 -28.37
C GLU A 223 -6.13 -15.14 -28.79
N VAL A 224 -7.15 -14.81 -29.61
CA VAL A 224 -8.11 -15.78 -30.17
C VAL A 224 -7.48 -16.67 -31.25
N ALA A 225 -6.56 -16.12 -32.06
CA ALA A 225 -5.85 -16.88 -33.08
C ALA A 225 -4.87 -17.92 -32.50
N ALA A 226 -4.31 -17.67 -31.32
CA ALA A 226 -3.36 -18.57 -30.65
C ALA A 226 -4.02 -19.73 -29.86
N GLY A 227 -5.34 -19.67 -29.63
CA GLY A 227 -6.09 -20.69 -28.87
C GLY A 227 -6.77 -21.78 -29.70
N SER A 228 -6.54 -21.82 -31.01
CA SER A 228 -7.24 -22.70 -31.97
C SER A 228 -6.34 -23.78 -32.60
N GLY A 229 -5.25 -24.17 -31.94
CA GLY A 229 -4.27 -25.16 -32.43
C GLY A 229 -3.99 -26.29 -31.46
#